data_AF-A0A1G8X0Q0-F1
#
_entry.id   AF-A0A1G8X0Q0-F1
#
_cell.length_a   1.000
_cell.length_b   1.000
_cell.length_c   1.000
_cell.angle_alpha   90.00
_cell.angle_beta   90.00
_cell.angle_gamma   90.00
#
_symmetry.space_group_name_H-M   'P 1'
#
loop_
_entity.id
_entity.type
_entity.pdbx_description
1 polymer ?
#
loop_
_entity_poly.entity_id
_entity_poly.type
_entity_poly.pdbx_seq_one_letter_code
_entity_poly.pdbx_strand_id
1 'polypeptide(L)'
;MRFFPILCLLLASQLLAGCESFTLRGPWSDEPGTTVSQPLPEDVPAPAQCPEPQQVVCAEPEVKVVERVIERTYEKVVEVPVAKDKLVLGEVEIVALEPGGLTLKSLIDTGAATSSLSVNDLKPFERDGKEWVRFKLAASAEDEPVTVELPIKRHVRVQRPGFDSQRRPIVNMSLTVGDITHMVEVNLTERSGMDYLLLVGRNFLKDAAVVDVSRREVQGEPRLPVAQ
;
A
#
# COMPACT_ATOMS: atom_id res chain seq x y z
N MET A 1 20.07 39.92 58.14
CA MET A 1 20.60 40.42 56.85
C MET A 1 20.00 39.53 55.76
N ARG A 2 18.81 39.92 55.26
CA ARG A 2 18.58 40.61 53.97
C ARG A 2 18.77 39.65 52.79
N PHE A 3 17.70 38.97 52.37
CA PHE A 3 16.63 39.40 51.45
C PHE A 3 17.01 39.13 49.98
N PHE A 4 16.27 38.17 49.42
CA PHE A 4 15.96 37.93 48.00
C PHE A 4 16.18 39.12 47.05
N PRO A 5 16.64 38.84 45.83
CA PRO A 5 16.17 39.54 44.66
C PRO A 5 15.38 38.56 43.76
N ILE A 6 14.07 38.56 43.96
CA ILE A 6 13.01 38.14 43.02
C ILE A 6 12.98 39.08 41.76
N LEU A 7 14.06 39.81 41.48
CA LEU A 7 14.10 40.90 40.49
C LEU A 7 14.69 40.51 39.12
N CYS A 8 14.85 39.21 38.82
CA CYS A 8 15.11 38.75 37.45
C CYS A 8 13.92 38.00 36.81
N LEU A 9 12.77 37.96 37.48
CA LEU A 9 11.54 37.32 37.01
C LEU A 9 10.56 38.28 36.31
N LEU A 10 10.96 39.51 35.98
CA LEU A 10 10.08 40.54 35.40
C LEU A 10 10.60 41.22 34.12
N LEU A 11 11.53 40.61 33.37
CA LEU A 11 12.10 41.25 32.16
C LEU A 11 12.34 40.30 30.97
N ALA A 12 11.56 39.23 30.85
CA ALA A 12 11.49 38.43 29.62
C ALA A 12 10.06 38.15 29.14
N SER A 13 9.05 38.83 29.72
CA SER A 13 7.75 39.00 29.10
C SER A 13 7.86 40.18 28.15
N GLN A 14 7.98 39.93 26.84
CA GLN A 14 7.51 40.74 25.70
C GLN A 14 8.36 40.34 24.47
N LEU A 15 7.94 39.28 23.76
CA LEU A 15 8.21 39.02 22.34
C LEU A 15 7.38 37.82 21.84
N LEU A 16 6.10 37.77 22.24
CA LEU A 16 5.09 36.86 21.70
C LEU A 16 3.89 37.69 21.25
N ALA A 17 4.02 38.31 20.08
CA ALA A 17 2.92 38.80 19.28
C ALA A 17 3.33 38.62 17.82
N GLY A 18 2.95 37.47 17.27
CA GLY A 18 3.14 37.10 15.87
C GLY A 18 2.06 36.10 15.50
N CYS A 19 0.81 36.56 15.55
CA CYS A 19 -0.27 35.89 14.86
C CYS A 19 0.01 35.99 13.36
N GLU A 20 0.03 34.87 12.65
CA GLU A 20 -0.73 34.74 11.41
C GLU A 20 -0.91 33.27 11.06
N SER A 21 -2.14 32.82 11.27
CA SER A 21 -2.65 31.51 10.90
C SER A 21 -2.69 31.40 9.38
N PHE A 22 -1.73 30.66 8.81
CA PHE A 22 -1.72 30.28 7.41
C PHE A 22 -2.82 29.23 7.17
N THR A 23 -4.06 29.70 7.00
CA THR A 23 -5.14 28.88 6.43
C THR A 23 -4.99 28.91 4.92
N LEU A 24 -4.47 27.82 4.35
CA LEU A 24 -4.63 27.51 2.93
C LEU A 24 -6.12 27.21 2.68
N ARG A 25 -6.88 28.28 2.46
CA ARG A 25 -8.26 28.22 1.95
C ARG A 25 -8.16 28.17 0.43
N GLY A 26 -8.58 27.05 -0.15
CA GLY A 26 -8.65 26.87 -1.59
C GLY A 26 -9.56 27.92 -2.26
N PRO A 27 -9.36 28.20 -3.56
CA PRO A 27 -10.01 29.31 -4.24
C PRO A 27 -11.41 28.91 -4.70
N TRP A 28 -12.36 28.83 -3.78
CA TRP A 28 -13.79 28.91 -4.10
C TRP A 28 -14.47 29.64 -2.95
N SER A 29 -14.63 30.94 -3.09
CA SER A 29 -15.58 31.73 -2.31
C SER A 29 -16.23 32.72 -3.25
N ASP A 30 -17.47 32.42 -3.59
CA ASP A 30 -18.49 33.35 -4.04
C ASP A 30 -18.55 34.55 -3.08
N GLU A 31 -18.65 35.77 -3.63
CA GLU A 31 -19.36 36.97 -3.13
C GLU A 31 -18.83 38.24 -3.84
N PRO A 32 -19.64 39.32 -3.94
CA PRO A 32 -19.98 39.93 -5.23
C PRO A 32 -19.03 41.06 -5.64
N GLY A 33 -18.80 41.14 -6.95
CA GLY A 33 -17.96 42.16 -7.58
C GLY A 33 -18.48 43.59 -7.32
N THR A 34 -17.58 44.40 -6.78
CA THR A 34 -17.74 45.85 -6.63
C THR A 34 -17.69 46.52 -8.01
N THR A 35 -18.74 47.30 -8.28
CA THR A 35 -18.95 48.13 -9.47
C THR A 35 -17.84 49.16 -9.66
N VAL A 36 -17.11 49.05 -10.78
CA VAL A 36 -16.29 50.14 -11.31
C VAL A 36 -17.14 50.93 -12.29
N SER A 37 -17.55 52.13 -11.89
CA SER A 37 -18.34 53.06 -12.68
C SER A 37 -17.44 53.77 -13.70
N GLN A 38 -17.63 53.51 -14.99
CA GLN A 38 -17.17 54.39 -16.07
C GLN A 38 -18.38 55.12 -16.69
N PRO A 39 -18.26 56.40 -17.08
CA PRO A 39 -19.40 57.20 -17.50
C PRO A 39 -19.92 56.78 -18.88
N LEU A 40 -21.24 56.68 -19.04
CA LEU A 40 -21.87 56.48 -20.34
C LEU A 40 -21.85 57.77 -21.17
N PRO A 41 -21.55 57.72 -22.49
CA PRO A 41 -21.83 58.82 -23.40
C PRO A 41 -23.35 58.93 -23.65
N GLU A 42 -23.85 60.15 -23.51
CA GLU A 42 -25.21 60.57 -23.91
C GLU A 42 -25.30 60.61 -25.43
N ASP A 43 -25.86 59.55 -26.03
CA ASP A 43 -26.73 59.59 -27.22
C ASP A 43 -26.98 58.16 -27.68
N VAL A 44 -28.08 57.57 -27.22
CA VAL A 44 -28.61 56.32 -27.80
C VAL A 44 -30.03 56.62 -28.31
N PRO A 45 -30.28 56.53 -29.63
CA PRO A 45 -31.59 56.79 -30.20
C PRO A 45 -32.62 55.72 -29.78
N ALA A 46 -33.89 56.12 -29.81
CA ALA A 46 -35.06 55.38 -29.33
C ALA A 46 -35.13 53.91 -29.82
N PRO A 47 -35.74 53.00 -29.01
CA PRO A 47 -35.60 51.56 -29.21
C PRO A 47 -36.31 51.11 -30.49
N ALA A 48 -35.54 50.49 -31.39
CA ALA A 48 -36.10 49.67 -32.46
C ALA A 48 -36.83 48.48 -31.82
N GLN A 49 -38.12 48.33 -32.12
CA GLN A 49 -38.93 47.22 -31.62
C GLN A 49 -38.33 45.89 -32.10
N CYS A 50 -38.03 45.00 -31.15
CA CYS A 50 -37.59 43.64 -31.46
C CYS A 50 -38.72 42.88 -32.20
N PRO A 51 -38.43 42.17 -33.30
CA PRO A 51 -39.43 41.34 -33.95
C PRO A 51 -39.89 40.22 -33.01
N GLU A 52 -41.16 39.82 -33.12
CA GLU A 52 -41.73 38.78 -32.26
C GLU A 52 -41.01 37.44 -32.42
N PRO A 53 -40.75 36.71 -31.31
CA PRO A 53 -40.00 35.46 -31.35
C PRO A 53 -40.78 34.37 -32.09
N GLN A 54 -40.21 33.85 -33.17
CA GLN A 54 -40.75 32.65 -33.82
C GLN A 54 -40.41 31.41 -33.01
N GLN A 55 -41.43 30.60 -32.71
CA GLN A 55 -41.28 29.32 -32.02
C GLN A 55 -40.65 28.31 -32.98
N VAL A 56 -39.40 27.93 -32.72
CA VAL A 56 -38.74 26.85 -33.44
C VAL A 56 -39.16 25.54 -32.79
N VAL A 57 -40.01 24.76 -33.46
CA VAL A 57 -40.35 23.41 -33.01
C VAL A 57 -39.21 22.49 -33.41
N CYS A 58 -38.40 22.07 -32.44
CA CYS A 58 -37.39 21.05 -32.65
C CYS A 58 -38.09 19.71 -32.89
N ALA A 59 -37.86 19.08 -34.04
CA ALA A 59 -38.33 17.72 -34.29
C ALA A 59 -37.62 16.75 -33.33
N GLU A 60 -38.39 15.91 -32.65
CA GLU A 60 -37.84 14.87 -31.77
C GLU A 60 -37.08 13.83 -32.62
N PRO A 61 -35.79 13.56 -32.32
CA PRO A 61 -35.01 12.63 -33.12
C PRO A 61 -35.45 11.18 -32.88
N GLU A 62 -35.57 10.40 -33.95
CA GLU A 62 -35.88 8.98 -33.87
C GLU A 62 -34.74 8.22 -33.16
N VAL A 63 -34.99 7.76 -31.94
CA VAL A 63 -34.04 6.93 -31.17
C VAL A 63 -34.07 5.51 -31.74
N LYS A 64 -33.06 5.16 -32.54
CA LYS A 64 -32.80 3.77 -32.91
C LYS A 64 -32.07 3.05 -31.78
N VAL A 65 -32.81 2.28 -30.99
CA VAL A 65 -32.23 1.36 -30.00
C VAL A 65 -31.55 0.22 -30.76
N VAL A 66 -30.22 0.22 -30.78
CA VAL A 66 -29.44 -0.90 -31.31
C VAL A 66 -29.17 -1.86 -30.15
N GLU A 67 -29.96 -2.93 -30.06
CA GLU A 67 -29.67 -4.01 -29.12
C GLU A 67 -28.38 -4.72 -29.54
N ARG A 68 -27.30 -4.49 -28.77
CA ARG A 68 -26.08 -5.29 -28.88
C ARG A 68 -26.30 -6.59 -28.12
N VAL A 69 -26.66 -7.65 -28.83
CA VAL A 69 -26.59 -9.02 -28.31
C VAL A 69 -25.10 -9.35 -28.12
N ILE A 70 -24.63 -9.32 -26.88
CA ILE A 70 -23.28 -9.79 -26.53
C ILE A 70 -23.38 -11.30 -26.35
N GLU A 71 -23.13 -12.06 -27.42
CA GLU A 71 -22.95 -13.50 -27.31
C GLU A 71 -21.69 -13.78 -26.48
N ARG A 72 -21.87 -14.12 -25.20
CA ARG A 72 -20.79 -14.58 -24.35
C ARG A 72 -20.51 -16.04 -24.70
N THR A 73 -19.53 -16.26 -25.58
CA THR A 73 -18.93 -17.58 -25.76
C THR A 73 -18.23 -17.95 -24.46
N TYR A 74 -18.84 -18.83 -23.67
CA TYR A 74 -18.18 -19.40 -22.50
C TYR A 74 -17.01 -20.26 -22.97
N GLU A 75 -15.79 -19.82 -22.66
CA GLU A 75 -14.57 -20.53 -23.01
C GLU A 75 -14.60 -21.95 -22.44
N LYS A 76 -14.27 -22.90 -23.30
CA LYS A 76 -14.04 -24.30 -22.95
C LYS A 76 -12.96 -24.34 -21.86
N VAL A 77 -13.31 -24.83 -20.67
CA VAL A 77 -12.33 -25.11 -19.62
C VAL A 77 -11.32 -26.12 -20.17
N VAL A 78 -10.12 -25.65 -20.47
CA VAL A 78 -9.01 -26.53 -20.83
C VAL A 78 -8.42 -27.04 -19.53
N GLU A 79 -8.64 -28.32 -19.23
CA GLU A 79 -7.96 -28.99 -18.13
C GLU A 79 -6.47 -29.06 -18.45
N VAL A 80 -5.68 -28.17 -17.86
CA VAL A 80 -4.23 -28.22 -17.94
C VAL A 80 -3.76 -29.17 -16.85
N PRO A 81 -3.17 -30.34 -17.18
CA PRO A 81 -2.59 -31.19 -16.16
C PRO A 81 -1.50 -30.38 -15.45
N VAL A 82 -1.65 -30.22 -14.13
CA VAL A 82 -0.59 -29.64 -13.30
C VAL A 82 0.63 -30.53 -13.50
N ALA A 83 1.76 -29.92 -13.90
CA ALA A 83 3.01 -30.63 -14.10
C ALA A 83 3.28 -31.53 -12.87
N LYS A 84 3.66 -32.78 -13.12
CA LYS A 84 3.81 -33.83 -12.09
C LYS A 84 4.74 -33.42 -10.93
N ASP A 85 5.58 -32.43 -11.15
CA ASP A 85 6.63 -31.98 -10.23
C ASP A 85 6.31 -30.64 -9.52
N LYS A 86 5.10 -30.09 -9.68
CA LYS A 86 4.69 -28.83 -9.03
C LYS A 86 3.61 -29.04 -7.97
N LEU A 87 3.73 -28.34 -6.85
CA LEU A 87 2.66 -28.28 -5.85
C LEU A 87 1.46 -27.50 -6.38
N VAL A 88 0.27 -27.89 -5.95
CA VAL A 88 -0.92 -27.04 -6.06
C VAL A 88 -1.11 -26.33 -4.73
N LEU A 89 -0.98 -25.00 -4.73
CA LEU A 89 -1.20 -24.16 -3.56
C LEU A 89 -2.56 -23.46 -3.67
N GLY A 90 -3.19 -23.21 -2.54
CA GLY A 90 -4.34 -22.32 -2.42
C GLY A 90 -3.95 -20.83 -2.47
N GLU A 91 -4.95 -19.95 -2.32
CA GLU A 91 -4.70 -18.51 -2.12
C GLU A 91 -3.97 -18.24 -0.79
N VAL A 92 -4.17 -19.10 0.20
CA VAL A 92 -3.53 -19.04 1.53
C VAL A 92 -2.92 -20.39 1.84
N GLU A 93 -1.70 -20.41 2.37
CA GLU A 93 -1.03 -21.62 2.83
C GLU A 93 -0.39 -21.42 4.20
N ILE A 94 -0.13 -22.53 4.88
CA ILE A 94 0.65 -22.56 6.12
C ILE A 94 2.13 -22.67 5.72
N VAL A 95 2.96 -21.75 6.21
CA VAL A 95 4.36 -21.63 5.81
C VAL A 95 5.25 -21.56 7.04
N ALA A 96 6.26 -22.43 7.11
CA ALA A 96 7.26 -22.38 8.15
C ALA A 96 8.47 -21.54 7.71
N LEU A 97 8.98 -20.71 8.62
CA LEU A 97 10.09 -19.79 8.38
C LEU A 97 11.32 -20.17 9.20
N GLU A 98 12.47 -20.25 8.53
CA GLU A 98 13.77 -20.45 9.15
C GLU A 98 14.77 -19.36 8.71
N PRO A 99 15.54 -18.76 9.63
CA PRO A 99 15.51 -18.96 11.07
C PRO A 99 14.30 -18.29 11.74
N GLY A 100 13.88 -18.86 12.87
CA GLY A 100 12.82 -18.32 13.72
C GLY A 100 11.90 -19.40 14.27
N GLY A 101 11.75 -20.52 13.57
CA GLY A 101 10.89 -21.61 14.02
C GLY A 101 9.41 -21.26 14.07
N LEU A 102 8.98 -20.23 13.32
CA LEU A 102 7.58 -19.82 13.27
C LEU A 102 6.87 -20.43 12.07
N THR A 103 5.61 -20.77 12.27
CA THR A 103 4.69 -21.18 11.22
C THR A 103 3.58 -20.15 11.11
N LEU A 104 3.38 -19.60 9.91
CA LEU A 104 2.45 -18.51 9.66
C LEU A 104 1.47 -18.87 8.53
N LYS A 105 0.20 -18.49 8.70
CA LYS A 105 -0.71 -18.40 7.55
C LYS A 105 -0.24 -17.26 6.65
N SER A 106 -0.07 -17.57 5.38
CA SER A 106 0.59 -16.69 4.42
C SER A 106 -0.22 -16.61 3.15
N LEU A 107 -0.29 -15.40 2.59
CA LEU A 107 -0.95 -15.18 1.31
C LEU A 107 0.01 -15.57 0.17
N ILE A 108 -0.48 -16.34 -0.78
CA ILE A 108 0.24 -16.70 -1.99
C ILE A 108 -0.01 -15.61 -3.04
N ASP A 109 1.00 -14.80 -3.33
CA ASP A 109 0.90 -13.62 -4.19
C ASP A 109 1.70 -13.81 -5.49
N THR A 110 1.00 -14.21 -6.55
CA THR A 110 1.59 -14.35 -7.89
C THR A 110 1.98 -13.01 -8.53
N GLY A 111 1.44 -11.89 -8.03
CA GLY A 111 1.75 -10.52 -8.47
C GLY A 111 3.07 -10.00 -7.89
N ALA A 112 3.50 -10.49 -6.73
CA ALA A 112 4.75 -10.10 -6.10
C ALA A 112 5.97 -10.81 -6.71
N ALA A 113 7.02 -10.06 -7.08
CA ALA A 113 8.27 -10.64 -7.57
C ALA A 113 9.08 -11.31 -6.44
N THR A 114 9.09 -10.69 -5.27
CA THR A 114 9.84 -11.11 -4.08
C THR A 114 8.88 -11.24 -2.91
N SER A 115 9.04 -12.30 -2.13
CA SER A 115 8.31 -12.51 -0.88
C SER A 115 8.57 -11.38 0.12
N SER A 116 7.59 -11.08 0.98
CA SER A 116 7.74 -10.02 1.98
C SER A 116 7.21 -10.44 3.34
N LEU A 117 7.90 -10.01 4.39
CA LEU A 117 7.57 -10.35 5.76
C LEU A 117 7.41 -9.08 6.60
N SER A 118 6.27 -8.99 7.28
CA SER A 118 5.99 -7.95 8.25
C SER A 118 6.55 -8.36 9.61
N VAL A 119 7.37 -7.51 10.20
CA VAL A 119 8.09 -7.79 11.44
C VAL A 119 7.99 -6.62 12.40
N ASN A 120 8.31 -6.87 13.67
CA ASN A 120 8.33 -5.86 14.71
C ASN A 120 9.78 -5.51 15.10
N ASP A 121 10.01 -4.28 15.56
CA ASP A 121 11.30 -3.84 16.11
C ASP A 121 12.46 -4.01 15.11
N LEU A 122 12.24 -3.59 13.86
CA LEU A 122 13.19 -3.75 12.76
C LEU A 122 14.37 -2.78 12.90
N LYS A 123 15.51 -3.28 13.36
CA LYS A 123 16.70 -2.47 13.67
C LYS A 123 17.93 -2.93 12.89
N PRO A 124 18.44 -2.12 11.94
CA PRO A 124 19.73 -2.39 11.32
C PRO A 124 20.87 -2.17 12.33
N PHE A 125 21.92 -2.96 12.22
CA PHE A 125 23.14 -2.83 13.03
C PHE A 125 24.37 -3.34 12.25
N GLU A 126 25.55 -3.05 12.75
CA GLU A 126 26.81 -3.53 12.16
C GLU A 126 27.40 -4.67 13.01
N ARG A 127 27.87 -5.72 12.35
CA ARG A 127 28.64 -6.82 12.97
C ARG A 127 29.75 -7.24 12.02
N ASP A 128 30.99 -7.22 12.50
CA ASP A 128 32.20 -7.58 11.76
C ASP A 128 32.34 -6.85 10.41
N GLY A 129 32.01 -5.55 10.39
CA GLY A 129 32.07 -4.71 9.18
C GLY A 129 30.98 -5.00 8.14
N LYS A 130 29.97 -5.80 8.48
CA LYS A 130 28.82 -6.13 7.60
C LYS A 130 27.54 -5.52 8.15
N GLU A 131 26.63 -5.14 7.26
CA GLU A 131 25.27 -4.71 7.63
C GLU A 131 24.41 -5.93 8.01
N TRP A 132 23.81 -5.87 9.18
CA TRP A 132 22.88 -6.84 9.72
C TRP A 132 21.56 -6.17 10.11
N VAL A 133 20.54 -6.99 10.33
CA VAL A 133 19.26 -6.53 10.84
C VAL A 133 18.77 -7.46 11.94
N ARG A 134 18.27 -6.87 13.03
CA ARG A 134 17.59 -7.54 14.12
C ARG A 134 16.11 -7.20 14.04
N PHE A 135 15.25 -8.19 14.24
CA PHE A 135 13.80 -7.98 14.30
C PHE A 135 13.14 -9.07 15.16
N LYS A 136 11.88 -8.85 15.48
CA LYS A 136 11.04 -9.74 16.28
C LYS A 136 9.92 -10.31 15.42
N LEU A 137 9.70 -11.61 15.55
CA LEU A 137 8.62 -12.36 14.91
C LEU A 137 7.70 -12.96 15.96
N ALA A 138 6.40 -12.87 15.74
CA ALA A 138 5.37 -13.53 16.54
C ALA A 138 4.23 -13.94 15.60
N ALA A 139 3.60 -15.10 15.84
CA ALA A 139 2.50 -15.57 14.99
C ALA A 139 1.20 -14.82 15.31
N SER A 140 0.99 -14.49 16.58
CA SER A 140 -0.07 -13.64 17.11
C SER A 140 0.50 -12.54 18.01
N ALA A 141 -0.32 -11.53 18.33
CA ALA A 141 0.04 -10.47 19.27
C ALA A 141 0.22 -10.98 20.71
N GLU A 142 -0.34 -12.14 21.03
CA GLU A 142 -0.29 -12.77 22.36
C GLU A 142 0.95 -13.67 22.54
N ASP A 143 1.60 -14.06 21.44
CA ASP A 143 2.74 -14.96 21.49
C ASP A 143 4.01 -14.25 21.95
N GLU A 144 4.89 -14.99 22.61
CA GLU A 144 6.23 -14.49 22.93
C GLU A 144 7.01 -14.28 21.62
N PRO A 145 7.51 -13.05 21.35
CA PRO A 145 8.21 -12.77 20.11
C PRO A 145 9.60 -13.39 20.09
N VAL A 146 9.91 -14.12 19.02
CA VAL A 146 11.26 -14.64 18.74
C VAL A 146 12.11 -13.54 18.12
N THR A 147 13.31 -13.32 18.67
CA THR A 147 14.28 -12.38 18.11
C THR A 147 15.14 -13.08 17.07
N VAL A 148 15.20 -12.53 15.86
CA VAL A 148 15.99 -13.05 14.74
C VAL A 148 16.98 -11.99 14.28
N GLU A 149 18.19 -12.44 13.94
CA GLU A 149 19.25 -11.61 13.38
C GLU A 149 19.75 -12.21 12.07
N LEU A 150 19.78 -11.41 11.01
CA LEU A 150 20.20 -11.85 9.69
C LEU A 150 21.10 -10.81 9.02
N PRO A 151 22.08 -11.22 8.21
CA PRO A 151 22.85 -10.30 7.38
C PRO A 151 21.93 -9.69 6.30
N ILE A 152 22.08 -8.39 6.06
CA ILE A 152 21.33 -7.72 4.99
C ILE A 152 22.00 -8.09 3.67
N LYS A 153 21.23 -8.71 2.76
CA LYS A 153 21.71 -9.10 1.43
C LYS A 153 21.84 -7.88 0.51
N ARG A 154 20.83 -7.01 0.53
CA ARG A 154 20.74 -5.77 -0.23
C ARG A 154 19.60 -4.92 0.32
N HIS A 155 19.49 -3.69 -0.17
CA HIS A 155 18.35 -2.82 0.10
C HIS A 155 17.50 -2.64 -1.16
N VAL A 156 16.19 -2.53 -0.99
CA VAL A 156 15.26 -2.12 -2.04
C VAL A 156 14.68 -0.76 -1.70
N ARG A 157 14.47 0.06 -2.74
CA ARG A 157 13.68 1.28 -2.64
C ARG A 157 12.26 0.97 -3.09
N VAL A 158 11.31 1.06 -2.18
CA VAL A 158 9.88 0.90 -2.45
C VAL A 158 9.27 2.28 -2.55
N GLN A 159 8.72 2.62 -3.72
CA GLN A 159 8.03 3.89 -3.94
C GLN A 159 6.54 3.60 -4.15
N ARG A 160 5.68 4.34 -3.46
CA ARG A 160 4.24 4.31 -3.67
C ARG A 160 3.79 5.70 -4.12
N PRO A 161 2.87 5.82 -5.10
CA PRO A 161 2.33 7.11 -5.49
C PRO A 161 1.78 7.87 -4.26
N GLY A 162 2.20 9.11 -4.08
CA GLY A 162 1.78 9.94 -2.94
C GLY A 162 2.46 9.64 -1.60
N PHE A 163 3.48 8.76 -1.57
CA PHE A 163 4.27 8.49 -0.36
C PHE A 163 5.77 8.59 -0.63
N ASP A 164 6.52 8.95 0.42
CA ASP A 164 7.97 8.93 0.37
C ASP A 164 8.51 7.53 0.07
N SER A 165 9.64 7.51 -0.63
CA SER A 165 10.33 6.26 -0.91
C SER A 165 10.85 5.64 0.38
N GLN A 166 10.53 4.36 0.60
CA GLN A 166 10.99 3.61 1.77
C GLN A 166 12.15 2.70 1.37
N ARG A 167 13.27 2.77 2.10
CA ARG A 167 14.38 1.83 1.94
C ARG A 167 14.12 0.64 2.86
N ARG A 168 14.05 -0.57 2.30
CA ARG A 168 13.77 -1.80 3.05
C ARG A 168 14.90 -2.81 2.88
N PRO A 169 15.31 -3.52 3.96
CA PRO A 169 16.33 -4.55 3.88
C PRO A 169 15.75 -5.85 3.30
N ILE A 170 16.53 -6.49 2.44
CA ILE A 170 16.29 -7.84 1.94
C ILE A 170 17.21 -8.79 2.70
N VAL A 171 16.66 -9.87 3.23
CA VAL A 171 17.40 -10.95 3.89
C VAL A 171 17.13 -12.27 3.18
N ASN A 172 17.96 -13.29 3.41
CA ASN A 172 17.67 -14.65 2.96
C ASN A 172 17.01 -15.41 4.10
N MET A 173 15.88 -16.06 3.83
CA MET A 173 15.19 -16.95 4.77
C MET A 173 14.73 -18.20 4.03
N SER A 174 14.69 -19.33 4.73
CA SER A 174 14.10 -20.56 4.20
C SER A 174 12.61 -20.56 4.48
N LEU A 175 11.82 -20.75 3.44
CA LEU A 175 10.38 -20.93 3.53
C LEU A 175 10.06 -22.38 3.20
N THR A 176 9.22 -23.01 4.02
CA THR A 176 8.75 -24.39 3.80
C THR A 176 7.24 -24.41 3.66
N VAL A 177 6.75 -25.01 2.57
CA VAL A 177 5.33 -25.19 2.27
C VAL A 177 5.11 -26.64 1.84
N GLY A 178 4.28 -27.37 2.58
CA GLY A 178 4.16 -28.82 2.40
C GLY A 178 5.53 -29.48 2.53
N ASP A 179 5.99 -30.12 1.46
CA ASP A 179 7.28 -30.83 1.38
C ASP A 179 8.40 -30.03 0.69
N ILE A 180 8.13 -28.80 0.23
CA ILE A 180 9.11 -27.98 -0.49
C ILE A 180 9.67 -26.91 0.44
N THR A 181 11.00 -26.90 0.57
CA THR A 181 11.76 -25.86 1.27
C THR A 181 12.67 -25.13 0.29
N HIS A 182 12.51 -23.81 0.18
CA HIS A 182 13.39 -22.96 -0.62
C HIS A 182 13.99 -21.83 0.21
N MET A 183 15.29 -21.59 0.05
CA MET A 183 15.95 -20.38 0.51
C MET A 183 15.62 -19.24 -0.46
N VAL A 184 14.94 -18.21 0.02
CA VAL A 184 14.47 -17.10 -0.81
C VAL A 184 14.84 -15.74 -0.22
N GLU A 185 14.92 -14.74 -1.10
CA GLU A 185 14.99 -13.35 -0.67
C GLU A 185 13.65 -12.90 -0.07
N VAL A 186 13.68 -12.31 1.11
CA VAL A 186 12.52 -11.79 1.82
C VAL A 186 12.72 -10.31 2.09
N ASN A 187 11.76 -9.51 1.65
CA ASN A 187 11.69 -8.08 1.93
C ASN A 187 11.08 -7.85 3.30
N LEU A 188 11.86 -7.32 4.25
CA LEU A 188 11.37 -7.00 5.58
C LEU A 188 10.68 -5.64 5.60
N THR A 189 9.55 -5.56 6.28
CA THR A 189 8.81 -4.32 6.46
C THR A 189 8.26 -4.22 7.87
N GLU A 190 8.21 -3.01 8.41
CA GLU A 190 7.50 -2.73 9.66
C GLU A 190 6.15 -2.11 9.30
N ARG A 191 5.10 -2.94 9.33
CA ARG A 191 3.72 -2.53 9.00
C ARG A 191 2.77 -3.20 9.98
N SER A 192 1.91 -2.39 10.58
CA SER A 192 0.80 -2.86 11.41
C SER A 192 -0.48 -3.04 10.57
N GLY A 193 -1.41 -3.83 11.08
CA GLY A 193 -2.78 -3.94 10.53
C GLY A 193 -2.89 -4.67 9.19
N MET A 194 -2.08 -5.71 8.95
CA MET A 194 -2.27 -6.61 7.81
C MET A 194 -2.73 -8.00 8.29
N ASP A 195 -3.63 -8.61 7.52
CA ASP A 195 -4.20 -9.93 7.82
C ASP A 195 -3.18 -11.06 7.74
N TYR A 196 -2.18 -10.91 6.87
CA TYR A 196 -1.08 -11.86 6.67
C TYR A 196 0.26 -11.18 6.85
N LEU A 197 1.08 -11.72 7.75
CA LEU A 197 2.43 -11.20 8.01
C LEU A 197 3.39 -11.55 6.86
N LEU A 198 3.24 -12.75 6.29
CA LEU A 198 4.06 -13.25 5.18
C LEU A 198 3.26 -13.26 3.87
N LEU A 199 3.85 -12.69 2.84
CA LEU A 199 3.43 -12.81 1.44
C LEU A 199 4.46 -13.65 0.68
N VAL A 200 4.02 -14.74 0.06
CA VAL A 200 4.88 -15.63 -0.73
C VAL A 200 4.82 -15.22 -2.19
N GLY A 201 5.92 -14.67 -2.70
CA GLY A 201 6.02 -14.16 -4.06
C GLY A 201 6.56 -15.17 -5.07
N ARG A 202 6.67 -14.73 -6.33
CA ARG A 202 7.17 -15.55 -7.45
C ARG A 202 8.58 -16.10 -7.25
N ASN A 203 9.41 -15.49 -6.41
CA ASN A 203 10.73 -16.03 -6.10
C ASN A 203 10.69 -17.39 -5.37
N PHE A 204 9.60 -17.70 -4.68
CA PHE A 204 9.33 -19.05 -4.17
C PHE A 204 8.53 -19.88 -5.19
N LEU A 205 7.47 -19.29 -5.77
CA LEU A 205 6.49 -20.02 -6.58
C LEU A 205 7.02 -20.49 -7.93
N LYS A 206 7.96 -19.74 -8.51
CA LYS A 206 8.55 -20.07 -9.81
C LYS A 206 9.18 -21.45 -9.72
N ASP A 207 8.79 -22.32 -10.64
CA ASP A 207 9.25 -23.70 -10.77
C ASP A 207 8.83 -24.65 -9.63
N ALA A 208 8.26 -24.15 -8.52
CA ALA A 208 7.80 -24.96 -7.39
C ALA A 208 6.30 -25.29 -7.42
N ALA A 209 5.46 -24.37 -7.89
CA ALA A 209 4.02 -24.44 -7.64
C ALA A 209 3.13 -23.85 -8.74
N VAL A 210 1.86 -24.26 -8.73
CA VAL A 210 0.71 -23.66 -9.41
C VAL A 210 -0.28 -23.23 -8.32
N VAL A 211 -0.93 -22.09 -8.52
CA VAL A 211 -1.84 -21.51 -7.52
C VAL A 211 -3.28 -21.64 -7.99
N ASP A 212 -4.10 -22.31 -7.20
CA ASP A 212 -5.55 -22.39 -7.33
C ASP A 212 -6.21 -21.49 -6.28
N VAL A 213 -6.62 -20.30 -6.71
CA VAL A 213 -7.20 -19.28 -5.83
C VAL A 213 -8.55 -19.68 -5.22
N SER A 214 -9.19 -20.75 -5.70
CA SER A 214 -10.45 -21.23 -5.13
C SER A 214 -10.27 -22.07 -3.86
N ARG A 215 -9.01 -22.40 -3.52
CA ARG A 215 -8.66 -23.29 -2.41
C ARG A 215 -7.82 -22.55 -1.37
N ARG A 216 -7.79 -23.08 -0.15
CA ARG A 216 -6.95 -22.61 0.97
C ARG A 216 -6.34 -23.80 1.69
N GLU A 217 -5.15 -23.61 2.23
CA GLU A 217 -4.43 -24.54 3.11
C GLU A 217 -4.35 -25.95 2.49
N VAL A 218 -4.00 -26.02 1.20
CA VAL A 218 -4.02 -27.27 0.43
C VAL A 218 -2.93 -28.23 0.90
N GLN A 219 -1.79 -27.68 1.34
CA GLN A 219 -0.63 -28.48 1.76
C GLN A 219 -0.69 -28.90 3.24
N GLY A 220 -1.52 -28.24 4.05
CA GLY A 220 -1.56 -28.46 5.50
C GLY A 220 -0.27 -28.04 6.21
N GLU A 221 0.07 -28.71 7.30
CA GLU A 221 1.25 -28.40 8.10
C GLU A 221 2.57 -28.64 7.33
N PRO A 222 3.50 -27.67 7.31
CA PRO A 222 4.79 -27.82 6.65
C PRO A 222 5.65 -28.94 7.24
N ARG A 223 6.32 -29.71 6.38
CA ARG A 223 7.28 -30.74 6.78
C ARG A 223 8.69 -30.17 6.68
N LEU A 224 9.23 -29.72 7.81
CA LEU A 224 10.59 -29.20 7.87
C LEU A 224 11.60 -30.30 7.48
N PRO A 225 12.65 -29.96 6.72
CA PRO A 225 13.71 -30.91 6.40
C PRO A 225 14.40 -31.33 7.70
N VAL A 226 14.57 -32.64 7.88
CA VAL A 226 15.32 -33.18 9.02
C VAL A 226 16.77 -32.73 8.86
N ALA A 227 17.26 -31.94 9.82
CA ALA A 227 18.67 -31.57 9.86
C ALA A 227 19.51 -32.85 9.96
N GLN A 228 20.35 -33.10 8.95
CA GLN A 228 21.33 -34.20 8.95
C GLN A 228 22.61 -33.79 9.68
#